data_AF-A0A840SNC1-F1
#
_entry.id   AF-A0A840SNC1-F1
#
_cell.length_a   1.000
_cell.length_b   1.000
_cell.length_c   1.000
_cell.angle_alpha   90.00
_cell.angle_beta   90.00
_cell.angle_gamma   90.00
#
_symmetry.space_group_name_H-M   'P 1'
#
loop_
_entity.id
_entity.type
_entity.pdbx_description
1 polymer ?
#
loop_
_entity_poly.entity_id
_entity_poly.type
_entity_poly.pdbx_seq_one_letter_code
_entity_poly.pdbx_strand_id
1 'polypeptide(L)'
;MRHSFRHGGRDRHFAASGHRREAGPGQGPEGRRRGRRPFDYGDLRLIVLGMIAETPRHGYEIMKAIEARMGGGYSPSPGVIYPTLSWLEDMGYAASEATGGRRSYRLTPEGEAFLVANREAAEALDARMGAPRHRHGTHRHERPEPVVEAMVALRQALRARFAHGPVDPAEAEGIAAAIRAAAQQVEKTMTDTTQTASYAVQSVATVETPKAAGYAAQLCKHFGHKTEARFEDGRGEVVFPFGRLSLEVDGDRLTLTARAADAETLPRVEEVTTSHLQRFAFREELSLDWTRG
;
A
#
# COMPACT_ATOMS: atom_id res chain seq x y z
N MET A 1 -78.00 -1.88 29.01
CA MET A 1 -76.97 -1.43 28.04
C MET A 1 -76.40 -2.65 27.33
N ARG A 2 -76.46 -2.71 25.99
CA ARG A 2 -75.89 -3.80 25.17
C ARG A 2 -74.56 -3.31 24.59
N HIS A 3 -73.45 -3.98 24.95
CA HIS A 3 -72.12 -3.68 24.41
C HIS A 3 -71.81 -4.60 23.23
N SER A 4 -71.50 -3.97 22.11
CA SER A 4 -71.15 -4.54 20.81
C SER A 4 -69.65 -4.84 20.72
N PHE A 5 -69.33 -6.03 20.21
CA PHE A 5 -67.98 -6.48 19.85
C PHE A 5 -67.44 -5.74 18.62
N ARG A 6 -66.16 -5.38 18.64
CA ARG A 6 -65.42 -4.77 17.52
C ARG A 6 -64.16 -5.59 17.26
N HIS A 7 -64.09 -6.28 16.12
CA HIS A 7 -62.88 -6.90 15.58
C HIS A 7 -62.17 -5.90 14.65
N GLY A 8 -60.91 -5.56 14.95
CA GLY A 8 -59.90 -5.15 13.97
C GLY A 8 -58.95 -6.34 13.72
N GLY A 9 -58.22 -6.47 12.61
CA GLY A 9 -58.11 -5.64 11.43
C GLY A 9 -57.03 -6.20 10.50
N ARG A 10 -57.28 -6.01 9.20
CA ARG A 10 -56.33 -5.73 8.09
C ARG A 10 -55.47 -6.84 7.46
N ASP A 11 -56.00 -7.31 6.33
CA ASP A 11 -55.31 -7.63 5.08
C ASP A 11 -54.55 -6.43 4.47
N ARG A 12 -53.36 -6.67 3.89
CA ARG A 12 -52.82 -6.03 2.65
C ARG A 12 -51.81 -6.99 2.00
N HIS A 13 -52.20 -7.74 0.97
CA HIS A 13 -52.11 -7.39 -0.47
C HIS A 13 -50.67 -7.33 -1.03
N PHE A 14 -50.29 -8.44 -1.69
CA PHE A 14 -49.24 -8.56 -2.71
C PHE A 14 -49.82 -8.15 -4.08
N ALA A 15 -49.15 -7.24 -4.80
CA ALA A 15 -49.18 -7.05 -6.27
C ALA A 15 -48.06 -6.07 -6.63
N ALA A 16 -46.97 -6.52 -7.25
CA ALA A 16 -46.75 -6.63 -8.70
C ALA A 16 -46.52 -5.27 -9.40
N SER A 17 -45.30 -5.06 -9.91
CA SER A 17 -45.01 -4.23 -11.09
C SER A 17 -43.59 -4.52 -11.58
N GLY A 18 -43.50 -5.14 -12.76
CA GLY A 18 -42.25 -5.36 -13.47
C GLY A 18 -41.87 -4.15 -14.30
N HIS A 19 -40.56 -3.91 -14.42
CA HIS A 19 -40.00 -3.25 -15.61
C HIS A 19 -38.65 -3.89 -15.95
N ARG A 20 -38.67 -4.68 -17.03
CA ARG A 20 -37.52 -5.01 -17.87
C ARG A 20 -37.08 -3.71 -18.56
N ARG A 21 -35.82 -3.29 -18.35
CA ARG A 21 -35.11 -2.36 -19.24
C ARG A 21 -33.73 -2.91 -19.55
N GLU A 22 -33.62 -3.25 -20.84
CA GLU A 22 -32.50 -3.36 -21.75
C GLU A 22 -31.08 -3.09 -21.22
N ALA A 23 -30.21 -4.02 -21.59
CA ALA A 23 -28.76 -3.89 -21.54
C ALA A 23 -28.27 -2.83 -22.55
N GLY A 24 -27.42 -1.92 -22.06
CA GLY A 24 -26.51 -1.11 -22.86
C GLY A 24 -25.11 -1.17 -22.23
N PRO A 25 -24.01 -1.20 -23.01
CA PRO A 25 -22.66 -1.31 -22.47
C PRO A 25 -22.19 0.06 -21.99
N GLY A 26 -22.56 0.41 -20.75
CA GLY A 26 -22.07 1.59 -20.07
C GLY A 26 -20.69 1.34 -19.48
N GLN A 27 -19.65 1.80 -20.18
CA GLN A 27 -18.32 2.01 -19.61
C GLN A 27 -18.43 3.00 -18.44
N GLY A 28 -18.41 2.48 -17.22
CA GLY A 28 -18.30 3.26 -15.98
C GLY A 28 -16.83 3.40 -15.56
N PRO A 29 -16.44 4.56 -15.01
CA PRO A 29 -15.04 4.95 -14.84
C PRO A 29 -14.33 4.09 -13.79
N GLU A 30 -13.05 3.84 -14.08
CA GLU A 30 -12.05 3.13 -13.28
C GLU A 30 -12.31 3.18 -11.77
N GLY A 31 -12.76 2.04 -11.26
CA GLY A 31 -12.90 1.78 -9.84
C GLY A 31 -11.54 1.92 -9.15
N ARG A 32 -11.36 3.05 -8.47
CA ARG A 32 -10.72 3.20 -7.15
C ARG A 32 -9.60 2.20 -6.88
N ARG A 33 -8.37 2.71 -6.94
CA ARG A 33 -7.14 2.20 -6.29
C ARG A 33 -7.47 1.20 -5.16
N ARG A 34 -7.56 -0.09 -5.49
CA ARG A 34 -7.58 -1.15 -4.47
C ARG A 34 -6.22 -1.10 -3.81
N GLY A 35 -6.17 -0.55 -2.59
CA GLY A 35 -4.97 -0.62 -1.76
C GLY A 35 -4.45 -2.05 -1.76
N ARG A 36 -3.19 -2.22 -2.18
CA ARG A 36 -2.53 -3.52 -2.26
C ARG A 36 -2.61 -4.17 -0.87
N ARG A 37 -3.28 -5.32 -0.78
CA ARG A 37 -3.39 -6.07 0.50
C ARG A 37 -1.97 -6.48 0.94
N PRO A 38 -1.65 -6.40 2.24
CA PRO A 38 -0.32 -6.77 2.74
C PRO A 38 -0.03 -8.28 2.65
N PHE A 39 -1.07 -9.10 2.48
CA PHE A 39 -1.01 -10.55 2.34
C PHE A 39 -1.89 -10.98 1.17
N ASP A 40 -1.44 -11.98 0.41
CA ASP A 40 -2.31 -12.72 -0.50
C ASP A 40 -3.07 -13.84 0.26
N TYR A 41 -3.85 -14.64 -0.48
CA TYR A 41 -4.63 -15.72 0.12
C TYR A 41 -3.77 -16.90 0.60
N GLY A 42 -2.60 -17.15 -0.02
CA GLY A 42 -1.68 -18.19 0.40
C GLY A 42 -1.03 -17.83 1.74
N ASP A 43 -0.51 -16.61 1.83
CA ASP A 43 0.05 -16.04 3.05
C ASP A 43 -0.96 -16.10 4.21
N LEU A 44 -2.20 -15.69 3.94
CA LEU A 44 -3.22 -15.64 4.97
C LEU A 44 -3.62 -17.04 5.48
N ARG A 45 -3.58 -18.07 4.64
CA ARG A 45 -3.82 -19.46 5.07
C ARG A 45 -2.79 -19.92 6.09
N LEU A 46 -1.49 -19.69 5.81
CA LEU A 46 -0.41 -20.07 6.73
C LEU A 46 -0.45 -19.26 8.03
N ILE A 47 -0.76 -17.97 7.95
CA ILE A 47 -0.95 -17.11 9.14
C ILE A 47 -2.09 -17.65 10.01
N VAL A 48 -3.26 -17.90 9.43
CA VAL A 48 -4.43 -18.41 10.16
C VAL A 48 -4.13 -19.79 10.77
N LEU A 49 -3.45 -20.65 10.01
CA LEU A 49 -3.12 -22.01 10.43
C LEU A 49 -2.10 -22.02 11.58
N GLY A 50 -1.06 -21.18 11.55
CA GLY A 50 -0.15 -20.98 12.68
C GLY A 50 -0.87 -20.42 13.92
N MET A 51 -1.83 -19.51 13.72
CA MET A 51 -2.60 -18.97 14.83
C MET A 51 -3.49 -20.00 15.52
N ILE A 52 -4.21 -20.84 14.78
CA ILE A 52 -5.06 -21.88 15.40
C ILE A 52 -4.23 -23.04 15.97
N ALA A 53 -2.95 -23.18 15.57
CA ALA A 53 -2.00 -24.11 16.15
C ALA A 53 -1.59 -23.72 17.58
N GLU A 54 -1.35 -22.43 17.82
CA GLU A 54 -0.99 -21.92 19.16
C GLU A 54 -2.14 -22.09 20.16
N THR A 55 -3.37 -21.76 19.73
CA THR A 55 -4.56 -21.85 20.57
C THR A 55 -5.79 -21.88 19.66
N PRO A 56 -6.81 -22.73 19.95
CA PRO A 56 -8.08 -22.67 19.23
C PRO A 56 -8.70 -21.27 19.29
N ARG A 57 -9.11 -20.74 18.14
CA ARG A 57 -9.55 -19.33 18.01
C ARG A 57 -10.82 -19.20 17.18
N HIS A 58 -11.63 -18.22 17.51
CA HIS A 58 -12.75 -17.79 16.69
C HIS A 58 -12.28 -16.91 15.53
N GLY A 59 -13.04 -16.87 14.43
CA GLY A 59 -12.72 -16.03 13.27
C GLY A 59 -12.51 -14.55 13.62
N TYR A 60 -13.28 -14.00 14.56
CA TYR A 60 -13.10 -12.62 15.03
C TYR A 60 -11.83 -12.42 15.86
N GLU A 61 -11.47 -13.39 16.70
CA GLU A 61 -10.23 -13.36 17.49
C GLU A 61 -9.01 -13.40 16.57
N ILE A 62 -9.08 -14.15 15.47
CA ILE A 62 -8.05 -14.16 14.41
C ILE A 62 -7.91 -12.76 13.79
N MET A 63 -9.02 -12.10 13.42
CA MET A 63 -8.98 -10.73 12.87
C MET A 63 -8.33 -9.74 13.85
N LYS A 64 -8.67 -9.84 15.14
CA LYS A 64 -8.16 -8.98 16.20
C LYS A 64 -6.70 -9.24 16.52
N ALA A 65 -6.28 -10.49 16.56
CA ALA A 65 -4.89 -10.84 16.81
C ALA A 65 -3.99 -10.45 15.62
N ILE A 66 -4.45 -10.57 14.37
CA ILE A 66 -3.73 -10.03 13.21
C ILE A 66 -3.63 -8.50 13.29
N GLU A 67 -4.72 -7.81 13.65
CA GLU A 67 -4.72 -6.35 13.85
C GLU A 67 -3.73 -5.91 14.94
N ALA A 68 -3.73 -6.60 16.07
CA ALA A 68 -2.85 -6.32 17.19
C ALA A 68 -1.38 -6.57 16.83
N ARG A 69 -1.05 -7.72 16.23
CA ARG A 69 0.31 -8.04 15.75
C ARG A 69 0.78 -6.97 14.74
N MET A 70 -0.12 -6.51 13.87
CA MET A 70 0.15 -5.46 12.88
C MET A 70 0.11 -4.01 13.41
N GLY A 71 0.06 -3.80 14.72
CA GLY A 71 0.05 -2.47 15.35
C GLY A 71 -1.10 -1.58 14.89
N GLY A 72 -2.27 -2.17 14.60
CA GLY A 72 -3.47 -1.47 14.09
C GLY A 72 -3.37 -1.04 12.62
N GLY A 73 -2.27 -1.33 11.93
CA GLY A 73 -2.03 -0.88 10.56
C GLY A 73 -2.72 -1.74 9.47
N TYR A 74 -3.40 -2.82 9.85
CA TYR A 74 -4.19 -3.69 8.97
C TYR A 74 -5.04 -4.64 9.82
N SER A 75 -6.31 -4.83 9.46
CA SER A 75 -7.12 -5.95 9.93
C SER A 75 -7.80 -6.60 8.71
N PRO A 76 -7.71 -7.93 8.55
CA PRO A 76 -8.42 -8.62 7.50
C PRO A 76 -9.93 -8.57 7.77
N SER A 77 -10.73 -8.39 6.72
CA SER A 77 -12.18 -8.33 6.88
C SER A 77 -12.80 -9.73 7.03
N PRO A 78 -14.04 -9.83 7.55
CA PRO A 78 -14.79 -11.09 7.58
C PRO A 78 -14.85 -11.81 6.23
N GLY A 79 -15.00 -11.05 5.13
CA GLY A 79 -15.05 -11.58 3.76
C GLY A 79 -13.70 -12.09 3.22
N VAL A 80 -12.65 -12.07 4.03
CA VAL A 80 -11.35 -12.68 3.72
C VAL A 80 -11.05 -13.82 4.69
N ILE A 81 -11.32 -13.63 5.99
CA ILE A 81 -11.06 -14.64 7.02
C ILE A 81 -11.97 -15.86 6.90
N TYR A 82 -13.29 -15.68 6.79
CA TYR A 82 -14.20 -16.82 6.77
C TYR A 82 -14.04 -17.70 5.53
N PRO A 83 -13.83 -17.15 4.31
CA PRO A 83 -13.45 -17.98 3.16
C PRO A 83 -12.13 -18.74 3.35
N THR A 84 -11.16 -18.13 4.05
CA THR A 84 -9.88 -18.79 4.36
C THR A 84 -10.09 -19.96 5.31
N LEU A 85 -10.88 -19.76 6.38
CA LEU A 85 -11.22 -20.82 7.33
C LEU A 85 -12.01 -21.95 6.68
N SER A 86 -13.01 -21.62 5.84
CA SER A 86 -13.77 -22.62 5.07
C SER A 86 -12.83 -23.47 4.22
N TRP A 87 -11.88 -22.84 3.51
CA TRP A 87 -10.92 -23.58 2.71
C TRP A 87 -10.02 -24.49 3.55
N LEU A 88 -9.59 -24.06 4.74
CA LEU A 88 -8.79 -24.88 5.63
C LEU A 88 -9.59 -26.08 6.18
N GLU A 89 -10.88 -25.91 6.44
CA GLU A 89 -11.78 -27.02 6.80
C GLU A 89 -11.99 -27.98 5.61
N ASP A 90 -12.27 -27.45 4.42
CA ASP A 90 -12.53 -28.24 3.20
C ASP A 90 -11.31 -29.09 2.82
N MET A 91 -10.09 -28.57 3.04
CA MET A 91 -8.84 -29.29 2.82
C MET A 91 -8.46 -30.23 3.97
N GLY A 92 -9.25 -30.27 5.04
CA GLY A 92 -9.01 -31.12 6.21
C GLY A 92 -7.88 -30.64 7.13
N TYR A 93 -7.41 -29.39 7.00
CA TYR A 93 -6.34 -28.82 7.84
C TYR A 93 -6.85 -28.18 9.13
N ALA A 94 -8.12 -27.80 9.17
CA ALA A 94 -8.76 -27.25 10.35
C ALA A 94 -10.09 -27.96 10.65
N ALA A 95 -10.46 -27.99 11.92
CA ALA A 95 -11.77 -28.43 12.37
C ALA A 95 -12.41 -27.34 13.23
N SER A 96 -13.72 -27.13 13.11
CA SER A 96 -14.45 -26.24 13.99
C SER A 96 -15.36 -26.96 14.97
N GLU A 97 -15.50 -26.35 16.15
CA GLU A 97 -16.49 -26.70 17.15
C GLU A 97 -17.38 -25.51 17.45
N ALA A 98 -18.68 -25.74 17.55
CA ALA A 98 -19.64 -24.72 17.92
C ALA A 98 -19.81 -24.70 19.45
N THR A 99 -19.28 -23.66 20.09
CA THR A 99 -19.43 -23.43 21.52
C THR A 99 -20.19 -22.12 21.72
N GLY A 100 -21.39 -22.18 22.32
CA GLY A 100 -22.17 -20.98 22.63
C GLY A 100 -22.58 -20.15 21.41
N GLY A 101 -22.84 -20.80 20.27
CA GLY A 101 -23.26 -20.13 19.02
C GLY A 101 -22.13 -19.48 18.22
N ARG A 102 -20.87 -19.67 18.63
CA ARG A 102 -19.68 -19.22 17.88
C ARG A 102 -18.81 -20.43 17.51
N ARG A 103 -18.24 -20.41 16.31
CA ARG A 103 -17.35 -21.48 15.82
C ARG A 103 -15.91 -21.16 16.19
N SER A 104 -15.31 -22.01 17.03
CA SER A 104 -13.88 -22.02 17.34
C SER A 104 -13.17 -23.00 16.42
N TYR A 105 -12.00 -22.64 15.90
CA TYR A 105 -11.24 -23.44 14.95
C TYR A 105 -9.94 -23.96 15.59
N ARG A 106 -9.60 -25.21 15.33
CA ARG A 106 -8.36 -25.88 15.74
C ARG A 106 -7.70 -26.61 14.57
N LEU A 107 -6.42 -26.92 14.71
CA LEU A 107 -5.72 -27.82 13.79
C LEU A 107 -6.23 -29.27 13.86
N THR A 108 -6.17 -29.95 12.72
CA THR A 108 -6.21 -31.41 12.60
C THR A 108 -4.77 -31.97 12.52
N PRO A 109 -4.57 -33.29 12.66
CA PRO A 109 -3.26 -33.91 12.41
C PRO A 109 -2.69 -33.59 11.01
N GLU A 110 -3.54 -33.55 9.99
CA GLU A 110 -3.16 -33.22 8.62
C GLU A 110 -2.73 -31.74 8.50
N GLY A 111 -3.42 -30.84 9.20
CA GLY A 111 -3.05 -29.43 9.25
C GLY A 111 -1.75 -29.19 10.01
N GLU A 112 -1.48 -29.96 11.07
CA GLU A 112 -0.20 -29.91 11.78
C GLU A 112 0.96 -30.35 10.87
N ALA A 113 0.80 -31.47 10.16
CA ALA A 113 1.78 -31.91 9.17
C ALA A 113 2.01 -30.86 8.07
N PHE A 114 0.94 -30.22 7.59
CA PHE A 114 1.02 -29.13 6.63
C PHE A 114 1.76 -27.91 7.19
N LEU A 115 1.53 -27.53 8.46
CA LEU A 115 2.27 -26.45 9.10
C LEU A 115 3.76 -26.76 9.21
N VAL A 116 4.11 -27.98 9.62
CA VAL A 116 5.50 -28.43 9.74
C VAL A 116 6.20 -28.38 8.39
N ALA A 117 5.55 -28.84 7.32
CA ALA A 117 6.10 -28.78 5.97
C ALA A 117 6.30 -27.34 5.44
N ASN A 118 5.57 -26.37 5.99
CA ASN A 118 5.62 -24.96 5.59
C ASN A 118 6.20 -24.06 6.70
N ARG A 119 6.95 -24.64 7.65
CA ARG A 119 7.42 -23.95 8.85
C ARG A 119 8.21 -22.68 8.52
N GLU A 120 9.17 -22.77 7.60
CA GLU A 120 10.00 -21.63 7.20
C GLU A 120 9.16 -20.47 6.65
N ALA A 121 8.18 -20.77 5.79
CA ALA A 121 7.26 -19.77 5.26
C ALA A 121 6.35 -19.17 6.34
N ALA A 122 5.83 -20.00 7.26
CA ALA A 122 5.00 -19.55 8.36
C ALA A 122 5.77 -18.64 9.35
N GLU A 123 7.01 -18.99 9.68
CA GLU A 123 7.90 -18.20 10.54
C GLU A 123 8.28 -16.87 9.88
N ALA A 124 8.58 -16.87 8.58
CA ALA A 124 8.85 -15.64 7.82
C ALA A 124 7.63 -14.71 7.80
N LEU A 125 6.41 -15.26 7.69
CA LEU A 125 5.17 -14.50 7.73
C LEU A 125 4.88 -13.93 9.12
N ASP A 126 5.13 -14.70 10.17
CA ASP A 126 4.95 -14.25 11.56
C ASP A 126 5.96 -13.17 11.94
N ALA A 127 7.24 -13.34 11.56
CA ALA A 127 8.26 -12.32 11.70
C ALA A 127 7.87 -11.02 10.97
N ARG A 128 7.26 -11.12 9.78
CA ARG A 128 6.74 -9.96 9.03
C ARG A 128 5.54 -9.29 9.69
N MET A 129 4.73 -10.01 10.47
CA MET A 129 3.62 -9.46 11.24
C MET A 129 4.09 -8.80 12.54
N GLY A 130 5.04 -9.42 13.25
CA GLY A 130 5.53 -8.99 14.56
C GLY A 130 6.70 -8.01 14.52
N ALA A 131 7.42 -7.91 13.40
CA ALA A 131 8.39 -6.85 13.20
C ALA A 131 7.68 -5.50 13.40
N PRO A 132 8.25 -4.56 14.17
CA PRO A 132 7.83 -3.17 14.11
C PRO A 132 7.73 -2.85 12.63
N ARG A 133 6.60 -2.29 12.19
CA ARG A 133 6.47 -1.83 10.81
C ARG A 133 7.42 -0.65 10.60
N HIS A 134 8.72 -0.93 10.54
CA HIS A 134 9.64 -0.29 9.63
C HIS A 134 9.07 -0.59 8.27
N ARG A 135 8.17 0.29 7.82
CA ARG A 135 7.60 0.27 6.47
C ARG A 135 8.79 0.23 5.51
N HIS A 136 9.18 -0.96 5.08
CA HIS A 136 10.20 -1.14 4.07
C HIS A 136 9.59 -0.79 2.70
N GLY A 137 9.54 0.52 2.49
CA GLY A 137 9.70 1.20 1.23
C GLY A 137 10.53 2.42 1.60
N THR A 138 11.85 2.23 1.64
CA THR A 138 12.92 3.24 1.55
C THR A 138 12.56 4.69 1.89
N HIS A 139 13.15 5.18 2.99
CA HIS A 139 13.15 6.58 3.43
C HIS A 139 11.77 7.25 3.43
N ARG A 140 10.85 6.80 4.31
CA ARG A 140 9.78 7.69 4.78
C ARG A 140 10.27 8.35 6.05
N HIS A 141 10.56 9.65 5.98
CA HIS A 141 10.93 10.45 7.14
C HIS A 141 9.95 10.18 8.29
N GLU A 142 10.48 9.94 9.48
CA GLU A 142 9.69 9.91 10.70
C GLU A 142 8.91 11.24 10.78
N ARG A 143 7.60 11.18 11.07
CA ARG A 143 6.81 12.42 11.20
C ARG A 143 7.42 13.19 12.37
N PRO A 144 7.97 14.40 12.18
CA PRO A 144 8.65 15.11 13.26
C PRO A 144 7.73 15.25 14.46
N GLU A 145 8.26 15.04 15.67
CA GLU A 145 7.51 15.15 16.93
C GLU A 145 6.68 16.45 17.00
N PRO A 146 7.19 17.64 16.59
CA PRO A 146 6.38 18.87 16.57
C PRO A 146 5.13 18.78 15.68
N VAL A 147 5.17 18.01 14.58
CA VAL A 147 4.02 17.80 13.69
C VAL A 147 3.00 16.88 14.35
N VAL A 148 3.46 15.86 15.08
CA VAL A 148 2.58 14.96 15.83
C VAL A 148 1.86 15.72 16.94
N GLU A 149 2.58 16.56 17.69
CA GLU A 149 2.04 17.43 18.73
C GLU A 149 0.99 18.41 18.17
N ALA A 150 1.29 19.08 17.06
CA ALA A 150 0.35 19.99 16.41
C ALA A 150 -0.94 19.29 15.97
N MET A 151 -0.85 18.07 15.44
CA MET A 151 -2.01 17.26 15.06
C MET A 151 -2.84 16.81 16.27
N VAL A 152 -2.20 16.53 17.40
CA VAL A 152 -2.88 16.23 18.67
C VAL A 152 -3.63 17.47 19.18
N ALA A 153 -2.98 18.64 19.19
CA ALA A 153 -3.59 19.90 19.59
C ALA A 153 -4.80 20.27 18.71
N LEU A 154 -4.67 20.14 17.38
CA LEU A 154 -5.77 20.38 16.44
C LEU A 154 -6.97 19.47 16.72
N ARG A 155 -6.73 18.17 16.94
CA ARG A 155 -7.80 17.22 17.27
C ARG A 155 -8.49 17.57 18.60
N GLN A 156 -7.73 18.00 19.61
CA GLN A 156 -8.27 18.41 20.90
C GLN A 156 -9.14 19.67 20.76
N ALA A 157 -8.67 20.68 20.02
CA ALA A 157 -9.42 21.91 19.78
C ALA A 157 -10.74 21.66 19.04
N LEU A 158 -10.74 20.81 18.00
CA LEU A 158 -11.96 20.44 17.26
C LEU A 158 -12.95 19.68 18.16
N ARG A 159 -12.47 18.74 18.98
CA ARG A 159 -13.31 18.03 19.95
C ARG A 159 -13.92 18.97 20.96
N ALA A 160 -13.13 19.89 21.51
CA ALA A 160 -13.62 20.90 22.43
C ALA A 160 -14.70 21.76 21.76
N ARG A 161 -14.48 22.25 20.52
CA ARG A 161 -15.49 23.04 19.81
C ARG A 161 -16.78 22.27 19.58
N PHE A 162 -16.71 21.05 19.07
CA PHE A 162 -17.92 20.26 18.78
C PHE A 162 -18.68 19.82 20.05
N ALA A 163 -18.03 19.82 21.21
CA ALA A 163 -18.69 19.60 22.50
C ALA A 163 -19.59 20.77 22.94
N HIS A 164 -19.39 21.98 22.42
CA HIS A 164 -20.19 23.18 22.77
C HIS A 164 -21.50 23.30 21.96
N GLY A 165 -21.90 22.24 21.25
CA GLY A 165 -23.13 22.21 20.47
C GLY A 165 -22.91 22.40 18.96
N PRO A 166 -24.02 22.49 18.18
CA PRO A 166 -23.96 22.50 16.73
C PRO A 166 -23.09 23.66 16.20
N VAL A 167 -22.40 23.39 15.11
CA VAL A 167 -21.58 24.37 14.39
C VAL A 167 -22.43 24.94 13.27
N ASP A 168 -22.54 26.26 13.20
CA ASP A 168 -23.26 26.89 12.10
C ASP A 168 -22.43 26.81 10.80
N PRO A 169 -23.06 26.99 9.63
CA PRO A 169 -22.36 26.86 8.35
C PRO A 169 -21.20 27.84 8.15
N ALA A 170 -21.29 29.06 8.70
CA ALA A 170 -20.24 30.07 8.55
C ALA A 170 -19.01 29.70 9.38
N GLU A 171 -19.22 29.20 10.59
CA GLU A 171 -18.16 28.72 11.45
C GLU A 171 -17.53 27.43 10.93
N ALA A 172 -18.33 26.50 10.40
CA ALA A 172 -17.83 25.30 9.75
C ALA A 172 -16.93 25.65 8.55
N GLU A 173 -17.32 26.64 7.76
CA GLU A 173 -16.51 27.14 6.64
C GLU A 173 -15.21 27.80 7.13
N GLY A 174 -15.26 28.54 8.23
CA GLY A 174 -14.06 29.10 8.88
C GLY A 174 -13.07 28.04 9.33
N ILE A 175 -13.55 26.97 9.98
CA ILE A 175 -12.71 25.82 10.39
C ILE A 175 -12.10 25.12 9.17
N ALA A 176 -12.90 24.90 8.12
CA ALA A 176 -12.43 24.28 6.88
C ALA A 176 -11.38 25.15 6.16
N ALA A 177 -11.59 26.47 6.13
CA ALA A 177 -10.64 27.42 5.55
C ALA A 177 -9.30 27.40 6.29
N ALA A 178 -9.30 27.35 7.62
CA ALA A 178 -8.08 27.26 8.42
C ALA A 178 -7.29 25.96 8.14
N ILE A 179 -7.98 24.81 8.04
CA ILE A 179 -7.35 23.52 7.71
C ILE A 179 -6.76 23.55 6.29
N ARG A 180 -7.50 24.11 5.31
CA ARG A 180 -7.00 24.25 3.94
C ARG A 180 -5.79 25.19 3.85
N ALA A 181 -5.80 26.30 4.58
CA ALA A 181 -4.66 27.21 4.63
C ALA A 181 -3.41 26.53 5.22
N ALA A 182 -3.58 25.74 6.29
CA ALA A 182 -2.49 24.95 6.86
C ALA A 182 -1.95 23.91 5.86
N ALA A 183 -2.83 23.22 5.12
CA ALA A 183 -2.44 22.26 4.08
C ALA A 183 -1.65 22.95 2.94
N GLN A 184 -2.12 24.09 2.44
CA GLN A 184 -1.42 24.88 1.42
C GLN A 184 -0.03 25.33 1.88
N GLN A 185 0.13 25.67 3.15
CA GLN A 185 1.42 26.09 3.69
C GLN A 185 2.41 24.91 3.76
N VAL A 186 1.93 23.71 4.11
CA VAL A 186 2.73 22.48 4.09
C VAL A 186 3.14 22.11 2.67
N GLU A 187 2.24 22.24 1.70
CA GLU A 187 2.53 22.02 0.27
C GLU A 187 3.61 22.98 -0.23
N LYS A 188 3.56 24.27 0.15
CA LYS A 188 4.60 25.26 -0.17
C LYS A 188 5.96 24.90 0.43
N THR A 189 6.01 24.33 1.64
CA THR A 189 7.27 23.89 2.27
C THR A 189 7.85 22.62 1.63
N MET A 190 6.99 21.75 1.06
CA MET A 190 7.43 20.57 0.29
C MET A 190 8.08 20.94 -1.05
N THR A 191 7.60 21.98 -1.72
CA THR A 191 8.18 22.46 -2.99
C THR A 191 9.61 22.97 -2.80
N ASP A 192 9.93 23.55 -1.64
CA ASP A 192 11.28 24.01 -1.28
C ASP A 192 12.22 22.83 -0.89
N THR A 193 11.67 21.79 -0.27
CA THR A 193 12.43 20.61 0.19
C THR A 193 12.78 19.63 -0.95
N THR A 194 11.94 19.55 -1.99
CA THR A 194 12.16 18.63 -3.13
C THR A 194 13.40 19.03 -3.96
N GLN A 195 13.90 20.25 -3.80
CA GLN A 195 15.13 20.73 -4.43
C GLN A 195 16.40 20.44 -3.60
N THR A 196 16.27 19.99 -2.34
CA THR A 196 17.41 19.78 -1.43
C THR A 196 17.30 18.45 -0.66
N ALA A 197 17.19 17.32 -1.37
CA ALA A 197 17.70 16.07 -0.80
C ALA A 197 19.21 16.06 -1.06
N SER A 198 20.04 16.24 -0.03
CA SER A 198 21.49 16.29 -0.19
C SER A 198 22.02 14.93 -0.64
N TYR A 199 22.16 14.74 -1.94
CA TYR A 199 22.98 13.65 -2.47
C TYR A 199 24.43 14.04 -2.27
N ALA A 200 25.03 13.57 -1.17
CA ALA A 200 26.38 13.98 -0.76
C ALA A 200 27.46 13.44 -1.69
N VAL A 201 27.15 12.38 -2.46
CA VAL A 201 28.08 11.76 -3.41
C VAL A 201 27.43 11.57 -4.77
N GLN A 202 28.26 11.66 -5.82
CA GLN A 202 27.83 11.45 -7.19
C GLN A 202 28.88 10.70 -8.00
N SER A 203 28.44 10.10 -9.10
CA SER A 203 29.29 9.59 -10.16
C SER A 203 28.67 9.85 -11.52
N VAL A 204 29.52 9.99 -12.52
CA VAL A 204 29.13 10.30 -13.90
C VAL A 204 29.71 9.25 -14.83
N ALA A 205 28.88 8.73 -15.72
CA ALA A 205 29.30 7.92 -16.87
C ALA A 205 28.81 8.57 -18.16
N THR A 206 29.64 8.53 -19.19
CA THR A 206 29.31 9.08 -20.51
C THR A 206 29.41 7.97 -21.53
N VAL A 207 28.40 7.84 -22.39
CA VAL A 207 28.32 6.83 -23.44
C VAL A 207 28.11 7.52 -24.78
N GLU A 208 28.94 7.20 -25.76
CA GLU A 208 28.76 7.62 -27.15
C GLU A 208 28.02 6.53 -27.93
N THR A 209 26.84 6.86 -28.45
CA THR A 209 26.01 5.96 -29.23
C THR A 209 25.02 6.74 -30.10
N PRO A 210 24.82 6.37 -31.38
CA PRO A 210 23.81 6.99 -32.25
C PRO A 210 22.37 6.76 -31.76
N LYS A 211 22.19 5.95 -30.71
CA LYS A 211 20.88 5.64 -30.09
C LYS A 211 20.73 6.28 -28.71
N ALA A 212 21.52 7.30 -28.37
CA ALA A 212 21.52 7.94 -27.05
C ALA A 212 20.11 8.29 -26.55
N ALA A 213 19.33 9.01 -27.37
CA ALA A 213 17.94 9.36 -27.05
C ALA A 213 17.04 8.12 -26.87
N GLY A 214 17.22 7.10 -27.72
CA GLY A 214 16.44 5.86 -27.68
C GLY A 214 16.70 5.07 -26.39
N TYR A 215 17.96 4.91 -26.01
CA TYR A 215 18.33 4.21 -24.78
C TYR A 215 17.91 4.99 -23.52
N ALA A 216 18.06 6.32 -23.51
CA ALA A 216 17.62 7.15 -22.39
C ALA A 216 16.10 7.06 -22.18
N ALA A 217 15.31 7.16 -23.25
CA ALA A 217 13.87 6.99 -23.20
C ALA A 217 13.46 5.57 -22.76
N GLN A 218 14.16 4.54 -23.26
CA GLN A 218 13.90 3.14 -22.89
C GLN A 218 14.20 2.86 -21.42
N LEU A 219 15.31 3.39 -20.88
CA LEU A 219 15.65 3.32 -19.46
C LEU A 219 14.55 3.95 -18.61
N CYS A 220 14.14 5.18 -18.90
CA CYS A 220 13.10 5.87 -18.14
C CYS A 220 11.76 5.13 -18.22
N LYS A 221 11.37 4.64 -19.41
CA LYS A 221 10.14 3.85 -19.59
C LYS A 221 10.17 2.55 -18.78
N HIS A 222 11.29 1.82 -18.81
CA HIS A 222 11.44 0.57 -18.07
C HIS A 222 11.31 0.78 -16.55
N PHE A 223 11.98 1.80 -16.01
CA PHE A 223 11.91 2.11 -14.59
C PHE A 223 10.56 2.72 -14.17
N GLY A 224 9.89 3.45 -15.06
CA GLY A 224 8.58 4.06 -14.84
C GLY A 224 7.47 3.07 -14.45
N HIS A 225 7.65 1.77 -14.72
CA HIS A 225 6.73 0.74 -14.26
C HIS A 225 6.77 0.48 -12.75
N LYS A 226 7.87 0.82 -12.06
CA LYS A 226 8.10 0.50 -10.64
C LYS A 226 8.56 1.68 -9.80
N THR A 227 9.02 2.77 -10.40
CA THR A 227 9.51 3.98 -9.72
C THR A 227 9.15 5.25 -10.48
N GLU A 228 9.34 6.42 -9.86
CA GLU A 228 9.17 7.69 -10.56
C GLU A 228 10.28 7.88 -11.59
N ALA A 229 9.91 7.90 -12.87
CA ALA A 229 10.82 8.13 -13.98
C ALA A 229 10.15 9.03 -15.03
N ARG A 230 10.89 9.99 -15.56
CA ARG A 230 10.43 10.95 -16.57
C ARG A 230 11.52 11.16 -17.62
N PHE A 231 11.12 11.40 -18.86
CA PHE A 231 12.03 11.76 -19.94
C PHE A 231 11.32 12.76 -20.85
N GLU A 232 11.86 13.97 -20.94
CA GLU A 232 11.30 15.08 -21.72
C GLU A 232 12.45 15.96 -22.23
N ASP A 233 12.37 16.41 -23.48
CA ASP A 233 13.34 17.31 -24.11
C ASP A 233 14.82 16.89 -23.97
N GLY A 234 15.10 15.59 -24.15
CA GLY A 234 16.47 15.06 -24.08
C GLY A 234 17.03 14.95 -22.65
N ARG A 235 16.23 15.28 -21.63
CA ARG A 235 16.57 15.13 -20.22
C ARG A 235 15.69 14.07 -19.57
N GLY A 236 16.33 13.21 -18.80
CA GLY A 236 15.70 12.11 -18.08
C GLY A 236 16.01 12.15 -16.61
N GLU A 237 15.08 11.60 -15.85
CA GLU A 237 15.24 11.46 -14.43
C GLU A 237 14.58 10.18 -13.94
N VAL A 238 15.31 9.43 -13.13
CA VAL A 238 14.82 8.25 -12.44
C VAL A 238 15.13 8.40 -10.96
N VAL A 239 14.07 8.38 -10.14
CA VAL A 239 14.20 8.42 -8.69
C VAL A 239 14.18 6.99 -8.19
N PHE A 240 15.27 6.54 -7.58
CA PHE A 240 15.32 5.27 -6.88
C PHE A 240 15.05 5.46 -5.39
N PRO A 241 14.49 4.43 -4.75
CA PRO A 241 14.52 4.23 -3.30
C PRO A 241 15.86 4.56 -2.59
N PHE A 242 16.99 4.38 -3.28
CA PHE A 242 18.35 4.45 -2.74
C PHE A 242 19.25 5.45 -3.49
N GLY A 243 18.69 6.31 -4.34
CA GLY A 243 19.47 7.27 -5.12
C GLY A 243 18.69 7.88 -6.27
N ARG A 244 19.37 8.61 -7.14
CA ARG A 244 18.78 9.29 -8.29
C ARG A 244 19.70 9.13 -9.48
N LEU A 245 19.10 8.97 -10.66
CA LEU A 245 19.80 8.97 -11.92
C LEU A 245 19.26 10.12 -12.76
N SER A 246 20.13 11.05 -13.14
CA SER A 246 19.86 12.04 -14.16
C SER A 246 20.45 11.56 -15.49
N LEU A 247 19.71 11.77 -16.58
CA LEU A 247 20.13 11.45 -17.94
C LEU A 247 20.10 12.73 -18.76
N GLU A 248 21.16 12.99 -19.51
CA GLU A 248 21.19 14.09 -20.47
C GLU A 248 21.68 13.57 -21.81
N VAL A 249 20.94 13.90 -22.87
CA VAL A 249 21.25 13.53 -24.24
C VAL A 249 21.68 14.77 -25.00
N ASP A 250 22.87 14.73 -25.59
CA ASP A 250 23.39 15.74 -26.51
C ASP A 250 23.89 15.05 -27.78
N GLY A 251 23.05 15.05 -28.82
CA GLY A 251 23.30 14.30 -30.05
C GLY A 251 23.47 12.80 -29.78
N ASP A 252 24.64 12.27 -30.13
CA ASP A 252 25.01 10.87 -29.93
C ASP A 252 25.67 10.61 -28.57
N ARG A 253 25.63 11.58 -27.65
CA ARG A 253 26.23 11.45 -26.31
C ARG A 253 25.13 11.36 -25.25
N LEU A 254 25.19 10.29 -24.45
CA LEU A 254 24.35 10.09 -23.27
C LEU A 254 25.19 10.23 -22.01
N THR A 255 24.91 11.27 -21.22
CA THR A 255 25.51 11.48 -19.90
C THR A 255 24.57 10.95 -18.82
N LEU A 256 25.10 10.10 -17.95
CA LEU A 256 24.39 9.49 -16.83
C LEU A 256 25.02 10.01 -15.54
N THR A 257 24.24 10.65 -14.69
CA THR A 257 24.70 11.09 -13.37
C THR A 257 23.97 10.35 -12.27
N ALA A 258 24.66 9.44 -11.60
CA ALA A 258 24.17 8.72 -10.43
C ALA A 258 24.46 9.56 -9.17
N ARG A 259 23.46 9.67 -8.31
CA ARG A 259 23.53 10.43 -7.05
C ARG A 259 22.96 9.61 -5.92
N ALA A 260 23.62 9.63 -4.76
CA ALA A 260 23.18 8.90 -3.58
C ALA A 260 23.51 9.67 -2.30
N ALA A 261 22.95 9.21 -1.18
CA ALA A 261 23.17 9.83 0.12
C ALA A 261 24.60 9.59 0.64
N ASP A 262 25.21 8.45 0.29
CA ASP A 262 26.52 8.01 0.77
C ASP A 262 27.23 7.11 -0.26
N ALA A 263 28.53 6.88 -0.04
CA ALA A 263 29.38 6.11 -0.94
C ALA A 263 29.02 4.60 -0.98
N GLU A 264 28.29 4.09 0.01
CA GLU A 264 27.86 2.68 0.07
C GLU A 264 26.65 2.41 -0.84
N THR A 265 25.75 3.39 -0.97
CA THR A 265 24.53 3.28 -1.79
C THR A 265 24.74 3.68 -3.25
N LEU A 266 25.73 4.54 -3.55
CA LEU A 266 26.05 4.97 -4.92
C LEU A 266 26.36 3.81 -5.90
N PRO A 267 27.17 2.78 -5.55
CA PRO A 267 27.42 1.62 -6.42
C PRO A 267 26.14 0.89 -6.87
N ARG A 268 25.09 0.91 -6.04
CA ARG A 268 23.82 0.26 -6.39
C ARG A 268 23.08 0.99 -7.51
N VAL A 269 23.17 2.33 -7.55
CA VAL A 269 22.60 3.14 -8.65
C VAL A 269 23.37 2.87 -9.94
N GLU A 270 24.71 2.81 -9.86
CA GLU A 270 25.60 2.50 -10.99
C GLU A 270 25.30 1.11 -11.56
N GLU A 271 25.29 0.07 -10.72
CA GLU A 271 25.06 -1.32 -11.13
C GLU A 271 23.68 -1.52 -11.79
N VAL A 272 22.62 -0.98 -11.17
CA VAL A 272 21.28 -1.07 -11.73
C VAL A 272 21.22 -0.36 -13.08
N THR A 273 21.85 0.80 -13.22
CA THR A 273 21.87 1.55 -14.48
C THR A 273 22.65 0.82 -15.56
N THR A 274 23.88 0.38 -15.26
CA THR A 274 24.76 -0.37 -16.18
C THR A 274 24.09 -1.66 -16.65
N SER A 275 23.56 -2.47 -15.73
CA SER A 275 22.93 -3.75 -16.06
C SER A 275 21.75 -3.59 -17.01
N HIS A 276 20.93 -2.56 -16.80
CA HIS A 276 19.77 -2.32 -17.66
C HIS A 276 20.16 -1.74 -19.02
N LEU A 277 21.11 -0.80 -19.06
CA LEU A 277 21.56 -0.22 -20.33
C LEU A 277 22.23 -1.27 -21.21
N GLN A 278 23.10 -2.11 -20.65
CA GLN A 278 23.74 -3.23 -21.37
C GLN A 278 22.72 -4.25 -21.89
N ARG A 279 21.67 -4.56 -21.11
CA ARG A 279 20.58 -5.45 -21.56
C ARG A 279 19.80 -4.86 -22.73
N PHE A 280 19.58 -3.54 -22.75
CA PHE A 280 18.87 -2.88 -23.86
C PHE A 280 19.75 -2.75 -25.10
N ALA A 281 21.04 -2.53 -24.91
CA ALA A 281 22.03 -2.41 -25.95
C ALA A 281 22.65 -3.75 -26.36
N PHE A 282 21.97 -4.90 -26.22
CA PHE A 282 22.57 -6.23 -26.51
C PHE A 282 23.15 -6.42 -27.92
N ARG A 283 22.87 -5.50 -28.86
CA ARG A 283 23.42 -5.46 -30.23
C ARG A 283 24.61 -4.51 -30.39
N GLU A 284 25.08 -3.90 -29.32
CA GLU A 284 26.10 -2.85 -29.27
C GLU A 284 26.92 -3.01 -27.98
N GLU A 285 28.24 -2.97 -28.08
CA GLU A 285 29.10 -3.14 -26.91
C GLU A 285 29.28 -1.78 -26.22
N LEU A 286 28.46 -1.51 -25.19
CA LEU A 286 28.52 -0.27 -24.41
C LEU A 286 29.31 -0.48 -23.12
N SER A 287 30.38 0.29 -22.94
CA SER A 287 31.08 0.46 -21.66
C SER A 287 30.51 1.66 -20.91
N LEU A 288 30.28 1.50 -19.61
CA LEU A 288 29.91 2.58 -18.70
C LEU A 288 31.01 2.74 -17.67
N ASP A 289 31.95 3.64 -17.93
CA ASP A 289 33.03 3.97 -17.02
C ASP A 289 32.59 5.09 -16.07
N TRP A 290 32.20 4.70 -14.85
CA TRP A 290 31.72 5.62 -13.83
C TRP A 290 32.89 6.34 -13.16
N THR A 291 32.92 7.67 -13.25
CA THR A 291 33.88 8.52 -12.56
C THR A 291 33.23 9.16 -11.34
N ARG A 292 33.83 8.97 -10.16
CA ARG A 292 33.37 9.59 -8.91
C ARG A 292 33.69 11.09 -8.95
N GLY A 293 32.72 11.92 -8.54
CA GLY A 293 32.86 13.38 -8.50
C GLY A 293 32.32 13.98 -7.22
#